data_AF-A0A078JT38-F1
#
_entry.id   AF-A0A078JT38-F1
#
_cell.length_a   1.000
_cell.length_b   1.000
_cell.length_c   1.000
_cell.angle_alpha   90.00
_cell.angle_beta   90.00
_cell.angle_gamma   90.00
#
_symmetry.space_group_name_H-M   'P 1'
#
loop_
_entity.id
_entity.type
_entity.pdbx_description
1 polymer ?
#
loop_
_entity_poly.entity_id
_entity_poly.type
_entity_poly.pdbx_seq_one_letter_code
_entity_poly.pdbx_strand_id
1 'polypeptide(L)'
;MAKQKNEELKKVRKEKNEELKKVTKELKQIITDKDKMLKKVMKEKKEELEKGNSALITKERQSTYELQEAHSELIRGFRDLSGEGSVIGVKRMGEVDEKPFLKVCEQRFNGENVGLQHAMLCSEWQKNINDSAWYPFKLVVTGEKMKEVVDDEDEKLKKMSEEWGEDVKNAVTTALEELNDFNPSGRYSVPALWNFEHGRKATLSEGIVHRTQQIKNLKRQRT
;
A
#
# COMPACT_ATOMS: atom_id res chain seq x y z
N MET A 1 -0.88 67.79 65.53
CA MET A 1 -1.37 67.35 64.21
C MET A 1 -0.50 66.27 63.56
N ALA A 2 0.83 66.44 63.41
CA ALA A 2 1.68 65.47 62.69
C ALA A 2 1.81 64.07 63.34
N LYS A 3 1.92 63.98 64.68
CA LYS A 3 2.02 62.68 65.39
C LYS A 3 0.75 61.82 65.24
N GLN A 4 -0.41 62.45 65.41
CA GLN A 4 -1.72 61.80 65.31
C GLN A 4 -1.97 61.25 63.89
N LYS A 5 -1.63 62.04 62.87
CA LYS A 5 -1.71 61.65 61.45
C LYS A 5 -0.81 60.45 61.11
N ASN A 6 0.37 60.34 61.75
CA ASN A 6 1.30 59.22 61.57
C ASN A 6 0.77 57.91 62.23
N GLU A 7 0.09 58.03 63.36
CA GLU A 7 -0.53 56.90 64.07
C GLU A 7 -1.72 56.33 63.29
N GLU A 8 -2.58 57.19 62.74
CA GLU A 8 -3.65 56.80 61.82
C GLU A 8 -3.10 56.12 60.56
N LEU A 9 -2.02 56.65 59.98
CA LEU A 9 -1.37 56.05 58.81
C LEU A 9 -0.86 54.62 59.10
N LYS A 10 -0.27 54.40 60.29
CA LYS A 10 0.19 53.08 60.72
C LYS A 10 -0.97 52.10 60.90
N LYS A 11 -2.09 52.55 61.45
CA LYS A 11 -3.30 51.74 61.64
C LYS A 11 -3.89 51.31 60.28
N VAL A 12 -4.09 52.26 59.36
CA VAL A 12 -4.58 51.99 58.00
C VAL A 12 -3.64 51.03 57.24
N ARG A 13 -2.32 51.21 57.37
CA ARG A 13 -1.34 50.31 56.74
C ARG A 13 -1.43 48.88 57.29
N LYS A 14 -1.68 48.72 58.59
CA LYS A 14 -1.86 47.41 59.22
C LYS A 14 -3.14 46.73 58.73
N GLU A 15 -4.25 47.47 58.68
CA GLU A 15 -5.53 46.98 58.16
C GLU A 15 -5.43 46.53 56.70
N LYS A 16 -4.87 47.38 55.82
CA LYS A 16 -4.63 47.02 54.41
C LYS A 16 -3.73 45.81 54.23
N ASN A 17 -2.72 45.63 55.09
CA ASN A 17 -1.84 44.45 55.04
C ASN A 17 -2.59 43.17 55.43
N GLU A 18 -3.49 43.21 56.40
CA GLU A 18 -4.32 42.05 56.77
C GLU A 18 -5.34 41.72 55.67
N GLU A 19 -5.96 42.73 55.05
CA GLU A 19 -6.80 42.54 53.87
C GLU A 19 -6.01 41.91 52.70
N LEU A 20 -4.81 42.41 52.41
CA LEU A 20 -3.95 41.89 51.35
C LEU A 20 -3.56 40.42 51.61
N LYS A 21 -3.25 40.05 52.86
CA LYS A 21 -2.99 38.65 53.24
C LYS A 21 -4.21 37.77 53.00
N LYS A 22 -5.41 38.23 53.37
CA LYS A 22 -6.66 37.51 53.16
C LYS A 22 -6.93 37.28 51.67
N VAL A 23 -6.87 38.33 50.85
CA VAL A 23 -7.05 38.25 49.40
C VAL A 23 -6.00 37.35 48.75
N THR A 24 -4.74 37.43 49.18
CA THR A 24 -3.67 36.56 48.67
C THR A 24 -3.94 35.09 48.97
N LYS A 25 -4.47 34.78 50.17
CA LYS A 25 -4.84 33.41 50.55
C LYS A 25 -6.00 32.89 49.71
N GLU A 26 -7.03 33.71 49.51
CA GLU A 26 -8.17 33.38 48.66
C GLU A 26 -7.74 33.14 47.20
N LEU A 27 -6.90 34.01 46.64
CA LEU A 27 -6.34 33.84 45.29
C LEU A 27 -5.54 32.54 45.15
N LYS A 28 -4.69 32.21 46.13
CA LYS A 28 -3.94 30.95 46.13
C LYS A 28 -4.85 29.73 46.14
N GLN A 29 -5.94 29.79 46.90
CA GLN A 29 -6.93 28.72 46.94
C GLN A 29 -7.63 28.57 45.59
N ILE A 30 -8.09 29.68 44.99
CA ILE A 30 -8.73 29.68 43.67
C ILE A 30 -7.80 29.11 42.59
N ILE A 31 -6.52 29.50 42.58
CA ILE A 31 -5.53 28.98 41.63
C ILE A 31 -5.38 27.47 41.82
N THR A 32 -5.25 27.01 43.07
CA THR A 32 -5.11 25.59 43.39
C THR A 32 -6.31 24.76 42.93
N ASP A 33 -7.52 25.28 43.12
CA ASP A 33 -8.75 24.58 42.75
C ASP A 33 -8.95 24.57 41.23
N LYS A 34 -8.62 25.67 40.54
CA LYS A 34 -8.63 25.73 39.06
C LYS A 34 -7.61 24.76 38.45
N ASP A 35 -6.40 24.66 39.01
CA ASP A 35 -5.38 23.71 38.56
C ASP A 35 -5.84 22.25 38.71
N LYS A 36 -6.51 21.93 39.83
CA LYS A 36 -7.11 20.60 40.04
C LYS A 36 -8.20 20.30 39.02
N MET A 37 -9.11 21.26 38.78
CA MET A 37 -10.16 21.11 37.77
C MET A 37 -9.56 20.93 36.37
N LEU A 38 -8.56 21.73 36.00
CA LEU A 38 -7.90 21.64 34.70
C LEU A 38 -7.24 20.27 34.51
N LYS A 39 -6.51 19.76 35.51
CA LYS A 39 -5.90 18.43 35.45
C LYS A 39 -6.94 17.32 35.27
N LYS A 40 -8.09 17.43 35.95
CA LYS A 40 -9.19 16.47 35.81
C LYS A 40 -9.77 16.49 34.40
N VAL A 41 -10.12 17.67 33.87
CA VAL A 41 -10.64 17.82 32.51
C VAL A 41 -9.64 17.32 31.46
N MET A 42 -8.36 17.64 31.63
CA MET A 42 -7.31 17.17 30.72
C MET A 42 -7.19 15.65 30.72
N LYS A 43 -7.28 15.01 31.89
CA LYS A 43 -7.27 13.55 32.01
C LYS A 43 -8.48 12.93 31.32
N GLU A 44 -9.68 13.43 31.60
CA GLU A 44 -10.93 12.92 30.99
C GLU A 44 -10.92 13.07 29.47
N LYS A 45 -10.52 14.25 28.95
CA LYS A 45 -10.39 14.47 27.51
C LYS A 45 -9.34 13.57 26.86
N LYS A 46 -8.22 13.31 27.55
CA LYS A 46 -7.20 12.38 27.07
C LYS A 46 -7.76 10.95 26.97
N GLU A 47 -8.46 10.49 28.00
CA GLU A 47 -9.09 9.16 28.01
C GLU A 47 -10.17 9.03 26.93
N GLU A 48 -10.97 10.08 26.70
CA GLU A 48 -11.98 10.11 25.64
C GLU A 48 -11.33 10.03 24.25
N LEU A 49 -10.26 10.80 24.02
CA LEU A 49 -9.51 10.79 22.77
C LEU A 49 -8.84 9.44 22.52
N GLU A 50 -8.26 8.83 23.55
CA GLU A 50 -7.66 7.48 23.45
C GLU A 50 -8.71 6.42 23.11
N LYS A 51 -9.88 6.47 23.74
CA LYS A 51 -11.01 5.58 23.42
C LYS A 51 -11.48 5.75 21.99
N GLY A 52 -11.67 7.01 21.55
CA GLY A 52 -12.08 7.32 20.18
C GLY A 52 -11.06 6.84 19.15
N ASN A 53 -9.78 7.09 19.38
CA ASN A 53 -8.70 6.66 18.50
C ASN A 53 -8.62 5.13 18.41
N SER A 54 -8.74 4.42 19.53
CA SER A 54 -8.77 2.95 19.56
C SER A 54 -9.93 2.39 18.73
N ALA A 55 -11.14 2.94 18.90
CA ALA A 55 -12.31 2.53 18.12
C ALA A 55 -12.15 2.77 16.61
N LEU A 56 -11.56 3.90 16.23
CA LEU A 56 -11.28 4.21 14.82
C LEU A 56 -10.27 3.22 14.22
N ILE A 57 -9.19 2.90 14.93
CA ILE A 57 -8.20 1.90 14.50
C ILE A 57 -8.86 0.53 14.30
N THR A 58 -9.70 0.10 15.24
CA THR A 58 -10.43 -1.18 15.10
C THR A 58 -11.34 -1.17 13.86
N LYS A 59 -12.09 -0.09 13.63
CA LYS A 59 -13.01 0.01 12.49
C LYS A 59 -12.26 0.08 11.15
N GLU A 60 -11.16 0.82 11.09
CA GLU A 60 -10.30 0.89 9.91
C GLU A 60 -9.74 -0.49 9.55
N ARG A 61 -9.21 -1.22 10.54
CA ARG A 61 -8.71 -2.59 10.35
C ARG A 61 -9.78 -3.52 9.83
N GLN A 62 -10.99 -3.47 10.43
CA GLN A 62 -12.10 -4.29 9.99
C GLN A 62 -12.49 -3.97 8.54
N SER A 63 -12.67 -2.68 8.21
CA SER A 63 -13.01 -2.28 6.85
C SER A 63 -11.94 -2.65 5.84
N THR A 64 -10.66 -2.56 6.22
CA THR A 64 -9.54 -2.97 5.37
C THR A 64 -9.57 -4.48 5.10
N TYR A 65 -9.83 -5.28 6.14
CA TYR A 65 -9.97 -6.73 6.02
C TYR A 65 -11.11 -7.12 5.08
N GLU A 66 -12.30 -6.53 5.26
CA GLU A 66 -13.46 -6.79 4.41
C GLU A 66 -13.18 -6.42 2.94
N LEU A 67 -12.49 -5.31 2.68
CA LEU A 67 -12.08 -4.91 1.32
C LEU A 67 -11.06 -5.87 0.72
N GLN A 68 -10.09 -6.33 1.51
CA GLN A 68 -9.07 -7.30 1.06
C GLN A 68 -9.70 -8.66 0.75
N GLU A 69 -10.64 -9.12 1.58
CA GLU A 69 -11.40 -10.34 1.35
C GLU A 69 -12.23 -10.24 0.07
N ALA A 70 -13.01 -9.15 -0.09
CA ALA A 70 -13.80 -8.92 -1.29
C ALA A 70 -12.93 -8.86 -2.57
N HIS A 71 -11.76 -8.24 -2.51
CA HIS A 71 -10.81 -8.20 -3.62
C HIS A 71 -10.25 -9.58 -3.95
N SER A 72 -9.88 -10.36 -2.93
CA SER A 72 -9.35 -11.73 -3.10
C SER A 72 -10.41 -12.66 -3.70
N GLU A 73 -11.64 -12.56 -3.22
CA GLU A 73 -12.79 -13.30 -3.74
C GLU A 73 -13.12 -12.92 -5.19
N LEU A 74 -13.01 -11.63 -5.53
CA LEU A 74 -13.20 -11.18 -6.90
C LEU A 74 -12.13 -11.76 -7.82
N ILE A 75 -10.85 -11.69 -7.44
CA ILE A 75 -9.74 -12.32 -8.20
C ILE A 75 -9.99 -13.82 -8.37
N ARG A 76 -10.36 -14.52 -7.30
CA ARG A 76 -10.67 -15.96 -7.33
C ARG A 76 -11.81 -16.23 -8.32
N GLY A 77 -12.88 -15.45 -8.28
CA GLY A 77 -14.02 -15.58 -9.18
C GLY A 77 -13.69 -15.33 -10.65
N PHE A 78 -12.65 -14.56 -10.97
CA PHE A 78 -12.19 -14.31 -12.34
C PHE A 78 -11.18 -15.34 -12.85
N ARG A 79 -10.57 -16.17 -11.98
CA ARG A 79 -9.55 -17.17 -12.35
C ARG A 79 -10.09 -18.19 -13.36
N ASP A 80 -11.31 -18.67 -13.16
CA ASP A 80 -11.89 -19.75 -13.97
C ASP A 80 -12.64 -19.25 -15.21
N LEU A 81 -12.74 -17.92 -15.39
CA LEU A 81 -13.66 -17.30 -16.34
C LEU A 81 -13.02 -16.19 -17.19
N SER A 82 -11.73 -15.94 -17.01
CA SER A 82 -10.96 -15.07 -17.90
C SER A 82 -10.63 -15.85 -19.17
N GLY A 83 -11.47 -15.69 -20.20
CA GLY A 83 -11.13 -16.13 -21.56
C GLY A 83 -10.16 -15.17 -22.24
N GLU A 84 -9.46 -15.64 -23.27
CA GLU A 84 -8.67 -14.80 -24.16
C GLU A 84 -9.55 -13.67 -24.72
N GLY A 85 -9.09 -12.42 -24.60
CA GLY A 85 -9.80 -11.23 -25.10
C GLY A 85 -10.76 -10.54 -24.11
N SER A 86 -10.83 -10.97 -22.84
CA SER A 86 -11.61 -10.23 -21.83
C SER A 86 -10.94 -8.89 -21.46
N VAL A 87 -11.73 -7.80 -21.41
CA VAL A 87 -11.25 -6.46 -21.00
C VAL A 87 -10.71 -6.47 -19.57
N ILE A 88 -11.43 -7.10 -18.65
CA ILE A 88 -11.00 -7.32 -17.27
C ILE A 88 -10.75 -8.81 -17.05
N GLY A 89 -9.63 -9.14 -16.41
CA GLY A 89 -9.28 -10.51 -16.05
C GLY A 89 -8.26 -10.58 -14.93
N VAL A 90 -7.72 -11.77 -14.70
CA VAL A 90 -6.61 -11.97 -13.75
C VAL A 90 -5.31 -12.09 -14.52
N LYS A 91 -4.34 -11.26 -14.17
CA LYS A 91 -2.95 -11.35 -14.63
C LYS A 91 -2.08 -11.86 -13.48
N ARG A 92 -1.13 -12.76 -13.75
CA ARG A 92 -0.09 -13.14 -12.77
C ARG A 92 1.08 -12.18 -12.93
N MET A 93 1.19 -11.23 -12.01
CA MET A 93 2.23 -10.21 -12.04
C MET A 93 3.56 -10.84 -11.67
N GLY A 94 4.57 -10.66 -12.51
CA GLY A 94 5.88 -11.28 -12.33
C GLY A 94 6.00 -12.70 -12.88
N GLU A 95 5.03 -13.13 -13.68
CA GLU A 95 5.16 -14.32 -14.50
C GLU A 95 5.64 -13.95 -15.91
N VAL A 96 6.54 -14.76 -16.48
CA VAL A 96 7.00 -14.57 -17.86
C VAL A 96 5.86 -14.76 -18.87
N ASP A 97 5.74 -13.84 -19.83
CA ASP A 97 4.90 -14.09 -21.00
C ASP A 97 5.54 -15.20 -21.82
N GLU A 98 4.84 -16.33 -21.96
CA GLU A 98 5.33 -17.52 -22.64
C GLU A 98 5.38 -17.37 -24.17
N LYS A 99 4.66 -16.39 -24.75
CA LYS A 99 4.51 -16.26 -26.22
C LYS A 99 5.84 -16.00 -26.94
N PRO A 100 6.71 -15.08 -26.48
CA PRO A 100 8.03 -14.89 -27.08
C PRO A 100 8.89 -16.15 -27.03
N PHE A 101 8.84 -16.89 -25.92
CA PHE A 101 9.58 -18.13 -25.76
C PHE A 101 9.10 -19.20 -26.75
N LEU A 102 7.78 -19.37 -26.88
CA LEU A 102 7.19 -20.33 -27.81
C LEU A 102 7.62 -20.04 -29.25
N LYS A 103 7.51 -18.78 -29.68
CA LYS A 103 7.91 -18.33 -31.02
C LYS A 103 9.36 -18.67 -31.34
N VAL A 104 10.28 -18.45 -30.40
CA VAL A 104 11.70 -18.76 -30.61
C VAL A 104 11.96 -20.27 -30.58
N CYS A 105 11.27 -21.02 -29.72
CA CYS A 105 11.33 -22.47 -29.69
C CYS A 105 10.84 -23.10 -31.01
N GLU A 106 9.75 -22.61 -31.59
CA GLU A 106 9.21 -23.05 -32.89
C GLU A 106 10.19 -22.81 -34.05
N GLN A 107 11.03 -21.77 -33.96
CA GLN A 107 12.04 -21.46 -34.97
C GLN A 107 13.30 -22.31 -34.84
N ARG A 108 13.65 -22.72 -33.61
CA ARG A 108 14.92 -23.37 -33.29
C ARG A 108 14.83 -24.90 -33.23
N PHE A 109 13.67 -25.42 -32.87
CA PHE A 109 13.45 -26.85 -32.65
C PHE A 109 12.37 -27.39 -33.58
N ASN A 110 12.42 -28.67 -33.91
CA ASN A 110 11.46 -29.33 -34.80
C ASN A 110 10.68 -30.43 -34.06
N GLY A 111 9.40 -30.60 -34.40
CA GLY A 111 8.57 -31.75 -33.99
C GLY A 111 8.20 -31.76 -32.50
N GLU A 112 8.21 -32.95 -31.90
CA GLU A 112 7.76 -33.19 -30.50
C GLU A 112 8.60 -32.46 -29.43
N ASN A 113 9.82 -32.03 -29.78
CA ASN A 113 10.72 -31.37 -28.83
C ASN A 113 10.34 -29.91 -28.55
N VAL A 114 9.57 -29.24 -29.42
CA VAL A 114 9.27 -27.80 -29.26
C VAL A 114 8.57 -27.52 -27.92
N GLY A 115 7.53 -28.30 -27.60
CA GLY A 115 6.76 -28.10 -26.36
C GLY A 115 7.60 -28.35 -25.10
N LEU A 116 8.45 -29.38 -25.11
CA LEU A 116 9.34 -29.69 -23.99
C LEU A 116 10.37 -28.57 -23.79
N GLN A 117 11.01 -28.12 -24.87
CA GLN A 117 12.02 -27.05 -24.81
C GLN A 117 11.40 -25.72 -24.37
N HIS A 118 10.21 -25.40 -24.87
CA HIS A 118 9.44 -24.22 -24.46
C HIS A 118 9.15 -24.23 -22.96
N ALA A 119 8.60 -25.33 -22.44
CA ALA A 119 8.27 -25.46 -21.02
C ALA A 119 9.52 -25.39 -20.12
N MET A 120 10.62 -26.04 -20.54
CA MET A 120 11.90 -25.97 -19.81
C MET A 120 12.44 -24.55 -19.75
N LEU A 121 12.44 -23.84 -20.89
CA LEU A 121 12.98 -22.49 -20.98
C LEU A 121 12.16 -21.49 -20.14
N CYS A 122 10.83 -21.53 -20.22
CA CYS A 122 9.98 -20.67 -19.39
C CYS A 122 10.19 -20.95 -17.90
N SER A 123 10.28 -22.23 -17.52
CA SER A 123 10.50 -22.63 -16.11
C SER A 123 11.86 -22.18 -15.59
N GLU A 124 12.91 -22.30 -16.40
CA GLU A 124 14.26 -21.85 -16.05
C GLU A 124 14.28 -20.34 -15.80
N TRP A 125 13.71 -19.56 -16.70
CA TRP A 125 13.68 -18.10 -16.55
C TRP A 125 12.79 -17.65 -15.43
N GLN A 126 11.62 -18.28 -15.22
CA GLN A 126 10.80 -17.99 -14.06
C GLN A 126 11.54 -18.29 -12.74
N LYS A 127 12.32 -19.37 -12.68
CA LYS A 127 13.14 -19.71 -11.51
C LYS A 127 14.22 -18.65 -11.27
N ASN A 128 14.87 -18.17 -12.33
CA ASN A 128 15.86 -17.09 -12.22
C ASN A 128 15.19 -15.81 -11.68
N ILE A 129 14.06 -15.39 -12.26
CA ILE A 129 13.31 -14.21 -11.81
C ILE A 129 12.93 -14.31 -10.32
N ASN A 130 12.52 -15.50 -9.88
CA ASN A 130 12.15 -15.74 -8.49
C ASN A 130 13.36 -15.87 -7.54
N ASP A 131 14.59 -15.95 -8.06
CA ASP A 131 15.80 -16.03 -7.24
C ASP A 131 16.15 -14.66 -6.64
N SER A 132 15.99 -14.54 -5.33
CA SER A 132 16.34 -13.31 -4.59
C SER A 132 17.83 -12.96 -4.67
N ALA A 133 18.72 -13.91 -5.02
CA ALA A 133 20.14 -13.63 -5.21
C ALA A 133 20.41 -12.91 -6.55
N TRP A 134 19.47 -12.93 -7.49
CA TRP A 134 19.57 -12.21 -8.75
C TRP A 134 18.64 -10.98 -8.74
N TYR A 135 19.25 -9.80 -8.59
CA TYR A 135 18.56 -8.51 -8.51
C TYR A 135 19.10 -7.56 -9.58
N PRO A 136 18.71 -7.72 -10.85
CA PRO A 136 19.23 -6.93 -11.97
C PRO A 136 18.55 -5.57 -12.05
N PHE A 137 18.65 -4.75 -10.99
CA PHE A 137 18.04 -3.42 -10.92
C PHE A 137 19.07 -2.35 -10.64
N LYS A 138 18.84 -1.19 -11.22
CA LYS A 138 19.59 0.04 -10.95
C LYS A 138 18.65 1.15 -10.50
N LEU A 139 19.15 2.04 -9.67
CA LEU A 139 18.44 3.25 -9.27
C LEU A 139 18.61 4.32 -10.34
N VAL A 140 17.48 4.81 -10.86
CA VAL A 140 17.43 5.95 -11.75
C VAL A 140 16.72 7.10 -11.05
N VAL A 141 17.35 8.27 -11.10
CA VAL A 141 16.79 9.51 -10.54
C VAL A 141 16.02 10.21 -11.65
N THR A 142 14.71 10.38 -11.46
CA THR A 142 13.86 11.16 -12.37
C THR A 142 13.22 12.31 -11.58
N GLY A 143 13.86 13.48 -11.64
CA GLY A 143 13.48 14.63 -10.83
C GLY A 143 13.74 14.38 -9.33
N GLU A 144 12.72 14.54 -8.49
CA GLU A 144 12.80 14.28 -7.04
C GLU A 144 12.53 12.81 -6.66
N LYS A 145 12.20 11.94 -7.63
CA LYS A 145 11.87 10.54 -7.37
C LYS A 145 13.02 9.62 -7.78
N MET A 146 13.37 8.70 -6.88
CA MET A 146 14.22 7.56 -7.19
C MET A 146 13.33 6.38 -7.56
N LYS A 147 13.58 5.77 -8.71
CA LYS A 147 12.88 4.55 -9.16
C LYS A 147 13.91 3.47 -9.48
N GLU A 148 13.65 2.26 -9.03
CA GLU A 148 14.38 1.08 -9.49
C GLU A 148 13.85 0.65 -10.85
N VAL A 149 14.74 0.50 -11.80
CA VAL A 149 14.46 -0.01 -13.14
C VAL A 149 15.40 -1.16 -13.43
N VAL A 150 14.99 -2.09 -14.29
CA VAL A 150 15.85 -3.21 -14.67
C VAL A 150 17.11 -2.68 -15.34
N ASP A 151 18.26 -3.26 -14.98
CA ASP A 151 19.53 -2.91 -15.58
C ASP A 151 19.78 -3.69 -16.87
N ASP A 152 19.57 -3.03 -18.00
CA ASP A 152 19.88 -3.57 -19.34
C ASP A 152 21.32 -4.06 -19.50
N GLU A 153 22.25 -3.60 -18.64
CA GLU A 153 23.65 -4.01 -18.69
C GLU A 153 23.95 -5.33 -17.96
N ASP A 154 22.96 -5.91 -17.25
CA ASP A 154 23.08 -7.18 -16.53
C ASP A 154 23.55 -8.33 -17.44
N GLU A 155 24.54 -9.08 -16.96
CA GLU A 155 25.20 -10.13 -17.74
C GLU A 155 24.24 -11.26 -18.14
N LYS A 156 23.30 -11.66 -17.25
CA LYS A 156 22.33 -12.71 -17.57
C LYS A 156 21.31 -12.23 -18.58
N LEU A 157 20.82 -10.99 -18.46
CA LEU A 157 19.89 -10.40 -19.44
C LEU A 157 20.52 -10.24 -20.82
N LYS A 158 21.78 -9.79 -20.89
CA LYS A 158 22.53 -9.70 -22.15
C LYS A 158 22.70 -11.06 -22.81
N LYS A 159 23.21 -12.03 -22.05
CA LYS A 159 23.41 -13.40 -22.55
C LYS A 159 22.10 -14.01 -23.07
N MET A 160 20.99 -13.76 -22.37
CA MET A 160 19.67 -14.21 -22.82
C MET A 160 19.24 -13.58 -24.14
N SER A 161 19.42 -12.27 -24.32
CA SER A 161 19.06 -11.59 -25.59
C SER A 161 19.92 -12.11 -26.75
N GLU A 162 21.20 -12.36 -26.50
CA GLU A 162 22.09 -12.97 -27.50
C GLU A 162 21.65 -14.40 -27.89
N GLU A 163 21.20 -15.20 -26.91
CA GLU A 163 20.84 -16.60 -27.13
C GLU A 163 19.42 -16.80 -27.69
N TRP A 164 18.46 -15.97 -27.27
CA TRP A 164 17.02 -16.17 -27.49
C TRP A 164 16.31 -14.96 -28.09
N GLY A 165 17.00 -13.82 -28.24
CA GLY A 165 16.48 -12.62 -28.88
C GLY A 165 15.82 -11.62 -27.93
N GLU A 166 15.62 -10.40 -28.44
CA GLU A 166 15.15 -9.25 -27.65
C GLU A 166 13.69 -9.40 -27.17
N ASP A 167 12.83 -10.08 -27.93
CA ASP A 167 11.44 -10.34 -27.53
C ASP A 167 11.39 -11.14 -26.20
N VAL A 168 12.31 -12.11 -26.03
CA VAL A 168 12.43 -12.92 -24.81
C VAL A 168 12.99 -12.09 -23.65
N LYS A 169 14.00 -11.25 -23.93
CA LYS A 169 14.53 -10.31 -22.93
C LYS A 169 13.47 -9.35 -22.43
N ASN A 170 12.63 -8.81 -23.32
CA ASN A 170 11.53 -7.92 -22.96
C ASN A 170 10.48 -8.60 -22.08
N ALA A 171 10.17 -9.87 -22.34
CA ALA A 171 9.25 -10.65 -21.51
C ALA A 171 9.77 -10.83 -20.07
N VAL A 172 11.05 -11.20 -19.93
CA VAL A 172 11.70 -11.35 -18.62
C VAL A 172 11.84 -10.01 -17.90
N THR A 173 12.20 -8.95 -18.61
CA THR A 173 12.32 -7.59 -18.06
C THR A 173 10.96 -7.12 -17.51
N THR A 174 9.90 -7.31 -18.29
CA THR A 174 8.53 -6.98 -17.86
C THR A 174 8.15 -7.76 -16.60
N ALA A 175 8.44 -9.06 -16.56
CA ALA A 175 8.16 -9.88 -15.38
C ALA A 175 8.97 -9.43 -14.15
N LEU A 176 10.24 -9.04 -14.32
CA LEU A 176 11.05 -8.49 -13.22
C LEU A 176 10.44 -7.19 -12.67
N GLU A 177 10.07 -6.25 -13.54
CA GLU A 177 9.46 -4.99 -13.13
C GLU A 177 8.13 -5.21 -12.42
N GLU A 178 7.26 -6.07 -12.96
CA GLU A 178 6.00 -6.43 -12.33
C GLU A 178 6.20 -7.07 -10.96
N LEU A 179 7.21 -7.93 -10.81
CA LEU A 179 7.53 -8.55 -9.55
C LEU A 179 7.98 -7.52 -8.51
N ASN A 180 8.78 -6.53 -8.91
CA ASN A 180 9.23 -5.46 -8.02
C ASN A 180 8.07 -4.54 -7.60
N ASP A 181 7.13 -4.27 -8.50
CA ASP A 181 5.97 -3.43 -8.21
C ASP A 181 4.92 -4.14 -7.33
N PHE A 182 4.75 -5.46 -7.48
CA PHE A 182 3.65 -6.19 -6.84
C PHE A 182 4.07 -7.08 -5.67
N ASN A 183 5.27 -7.64 -5.69
CA ASN A 183 5.76 -8.55 -4.65
C ASN A 183 7.30 -8.49 -4.50
N PRO A 184 7.87 -7.31 -4.21
CA PRO A 184 9.33 -7.11 -4.21
C PRO A 184 10.04 -8.02 -3.21
N SER A 185 9.46 -8.21 -2.02
CA SER A 185 10.04 -9.06 -0.97
C SER A 185 9.78 -10.55 -1.17
N GLY A 186 8.61 -10.91 -1.70
CA GLY A 186 8.23 -12.32 -1.83
C GLY A 186 8.89 -13.02 -3.02
N ARG A 187 9.17 -12.28 -4.10
CA ARG A 187 9.82 -12.81 -5.32
C ARG A 187 9.11 -14.03 -5.93
N TYR A 188 7.79 -14.05 -5.86
CA TYR A 188 6.94 -14.99 -6.62
C TYR A 188 5.78 -14.25 -7.28
N SER A 189 5.30 -14.79 -8.40
CA SER A 189 4.19 -14.18 -9.13
C SER A 189 2.91 -14.11 -8.28
N VAL A 190 2.19 -12.99 -8.36
CA VAL A 190 0.93 -12.80 -7.62
C VAL A 190 -0.22 -12.47 -8.56
N PRO A 191 -1.41 -13.04 -8.35
CA PRO A 191 -2.57 -12.70 -9.17
C PRO A 191 -3.05 -11.28 -8.86
N ALA A 192 -3.28 -10.50 -9.90
CA ALA A 192 -3.86 -9.17 -9.81
C ALA A 192 -5.07 -9.07 -10.76
N LEU A 193 -6.12 -8.38 -10.29
CA LEU A 193 -7.20 -7.97 -11.18
C LEU A 193 -6.66 -6.91 -12.15
N TRP A 194 -6.77 -7.15 -13.44
CA TRP A 194 -6.12 -6.37 -14.47
C TRP A 194 -7.11 -5.89 -15.52
N ASN A 195 -6.93 -4.66 -15.95
CA ASN A 195 -7.62 -4.07 -17.10
C ASN A 195 -6.66 -4.14 -18.29
N PHE A 196 -6.92 -5.08 -19.19
CA PHE A 196 -6.07 -5.33 -20.36
C PHE A 196 -6.22 -4.25 -21.44
N GLU A 197 -7.36 -3.58 -21.50
CA GLU A 197 -7.58 -2.45 -22.42
C GLU A 197 -6.73 -1.23 -22.04
N HIS A 198 -6.61 -0.95 -20.74
CA HIS A 198 -5.85 0.22 -20.25
C HIS A 198 -4.44 -0.12 -19.77
N GLY A 199 -4.04 -1.40 -19.79
CA GLY A 199 -2.72 -1.83 -19.33
C GLY A 199 -2.43 -1.48 -17.86
N ARG A 200 -3.43 -1.56 -16.97
CA ARG A 200 -3.27 -1.23 -15.54
C ARG A 200 -4.08 -2.13 -14.63
N LYS A 201 -3.78 -2.06 -13.32
CA LYS A 201 -4.60 -2.70 -12.29
C LYS A 201 -6.05 -2.22 -12.39
N ALA A 202 -6.98 -3.18 -12.38
CA ALA A 202 -8.40 -2.89 -12.36
C ALA A 202 -8.88 -2.65 -10.92
N THR A 203 -9.86 -1.78 -10.78
CA THR A 203 -10.53 -1.52 -9.50
C THR A 203 -11.58 -2.60 -9.20
N LEU A 204 -11.96 -2.75 -7.92
CA LEU A 204 -13.07 -3.66 -7.55
C LEU A 204 -14.36 -3.30 -8.30
N SER A 205 -14.64 -2.00 -8.46
CA SER A 205 -15.84 -1.53 -9.16
C SER A 205 -15.84 -1.97 -10.63
N GLU A 206 -14.72 -1.78 -11.35
CA GLU A 206 -14.56 -2.24 -12.74
C GLU A 206 -14.79 -3.76 -12.85
N GLY A 207 -14.21 -4.55 -11.95
CA GLY A 207 -14.40 -6.00 -11.93
C GLY A 207 -15.85 -6.42 -11.67
N ILE A 208 -16.53 -5.79 -10.71
CA ILE A 208 -17.94 -6.07 -10.39
C ILE A 208 -18.85 -5.71 -11.57
N VAL A 209 -18.64 -4.55 -12.19
CA VAL A 209 -19.41 -4.08 -13.36
C VAL A 209 -19.22 -5.05 -14.52
N HIS A 210 -17.97 -5.38 -14.86
CA HIS A 210 -17.66 -6.32 -15.94
C HIS A 210 -18.31 -7.68 -15.72
N ARG A 211 -18.20 -8.22 -14.50
CA ARG A 211 -18.80 -9.52 -14.16
C ARG A 211 -20.32 -9.49 -14.24
N THR A 212 -20.95 -8.41 -13.78
CA THR A 212 -22.40 -8.24 -13.84
C THR A 212 -22.89 -8.19 -15.29
N GLN A 213 -22.15 -7.52 -16.18
CA GLN A 213 -22.46 -7.46 -17.61
C GLN A 213 -22.33 -8.84 -18.27
N GLN A 214 -21.25 -9.58 -18.00
CA GLN A 214 -21.08 -10.94 -18.50
C GLN A 214 -22.24 -11.86 -18.09
N ILE A 215 -22.66 -11.81 -16.82
CA ILE A 215 -23.81 -12.59 -16.33
C ILE A 215 -25.11 -12.20 -17.06
N LYS A 216 -25.36 -10.92 -17.30
CA LYS A 216 -26.54 -10.46 -18.06
C LYS A 216 -26.53 -10.98 -19.50
N ASN A 217 -25.37 -10.96 -20.15
CA ASN A 217 -25.23 -11.43 -21.54
C ASN A 217 -25.46 -12.95 -21.65
N LEU A 218 -24.88 -13.74 -20.73
CA LEU A 218 -25.09 -15.18 -20.68
C LEU A 218 -26.56 -15.56 -20.45
N LYS A 219 -27.30 -14.77 -19.66
CA LYS A 219 -28.74 -14.99 -19.45
C LYS A 219 -29.56 -14.72 -20.72
N ARG A 220 -29.23 -13.65 -21.46
CA ARG A 220 -29.91 -13.31 -22.72
C ARG A 220 -29.71 -14.38 -23.80
N GLN A 221 -28.53 -14.97 -23.89
CA GLN A 221 -28.23 -16.02 -24.88
C GLN A 221 -28.93 -17.36 -24.61
N ARG A 222 -29.42 -17.57 -23.38
CA ARG A 222 -30.16 -18.78 -22.99
C ARG A 222 -31.67 -18.66 -23.18
N THR A 223 -32.16 -17.47 -23.55
CA THR A 223 -33.57 -17.18 -23.81
C THR A 223 -33.78 -17.07 -25.31
#